data_AF-A0A6A5AXP2-F1
#
_entry.id   AF-A0A6A5AXP2-F1
#
_cell.length_a   1.000
_cell.length_b   1.000
_cell.length_c   1.000
_cell.angle_alpha   90.00
_cell.angle_beta   90.00
_cell.angle_gamma   90.00
#
_symmetry.space_group_name_H-M   'P 1'
#
loop_
_entity.id
_entity.type
_entity.pdbx_description
1 polymer ?
#
loop_
_entity_poly.entity_id
_entity_poly.type
_entity_poly.pdbx_seq_one_letter_code
_entity_poly.pdbx_strand_id
1 'polypeptide(L)'
;TRFLAPEALRGAGGILLNVHGHRFVNELATRKEVSNAMLAQPEKRSFLVLLQTDQVQAACQALGLGFYEKIGLVKVVPTLEALAQVVGVPQSVLDAEFDSYLKAARGLAADAFGRTAFANVTELRPLFVLEVEPVVHYCMGALKDTKSVSRYCSDV
;
A
#
# COMPACT_ATOMS: atom_id res chain seq x y z
N THR A 1 13.85 -13.26 0.49
CA THR A 1 14.43 -11.94 0.16
C THR A 1 13.32 -10.93 0.17
N ARG A 2 13.47 -9.80 0.90
CA ARG A 2 12.48 -8.72 0.96
C ARG A 2 12.83 -7.65 -0.06
N PHE A 3 11.83 -7.08 -0.71
CA PHE A 3 11.99 -6.03 -1.71
C PHE A 3 11.26 -4.77 -1.27
N LEU A 4 11.83 -3.61 -1.59
CA LEU A 4 11.24 -2.34 -1.20
C LEU A 4 10.17 -1.94 -2.22
N ALA A 5 8.91 -1.91 -1.77
CA ALA A 5 7.82 -1.40 -2.57
C ALA A 5 7.96 0.13 -2.74
N PRO A 6 8.09 0.66 -3.97
CA PRO A 6 8.26 2.08 -4.18
C PRO A 6 7.06 2.88 -3.65
N GLU A 7 7.32 3.94 -2.89
CA GLU A 7 6.29 4.89 -2.43
C GLU A 7 5.49 5.50 -3.59
N ALA A 8 6.13 5.64 -4.75
CA ALA A 8 5.50 6.10 -5.98
C ALA A 8 4.25 5.28 -6.37
N LEU A 9 4.16 4.00 -5.97
CA LEU A 9 2.96 3.18 -6.21
C LEU A 9 1.76 3.65 -5.40
N ARG A 10 1.96 4.12 -4.15
CA ARG A 10 0.89 4.74 -3.35
C ARG A 10 0.43 6.04 -4.00
N GLY A 11 1.38 6.87 -4.44
CA GLY A 11 1.13 8.12 -5.16
C GLY A 11 0.37 7.94 -6.47
N ALA A 12 0.67 6.87 -7.22
CA ALA A 12 0.03 6.56 -8.50
C ALA A 12 -1.41 6.05 -8.38
N GLY A 13 -1.90 5.72 -7.18
CA GLY A 13 -3.25 5.20 -6.97
C GLY A 13 -3.34 3.94 -6.10
N GLY A 14 -2.26 3.54 -5.43
CA GLY A 14 -2.27 2.40 -4.52
C GLY A 14 -3.19 2.58 -3.33
N ILE A 15 -3.81 1.48 -2.93
CA ILE A 15 -4.71 1.34 -1.79
C ILE A 15 -4.08 0.33 -0.83
N LEU A 16 -4.06 0.64 0.46
CA LEU A 16 -3.56 -0.27 1.49
C LEU A 16 -4.74 -0.93 2.21
N LEU A 17 -4.79 -2.25 2.16
CA LEU A 17 -5.75 -3.07 2.88
C LEU A 17 -5.05 -3.85 3.99
N ASN A 18 -5.72 -4.02 5.11
CA ASN A 18 -5.27 -4.93 6.16
C ASN A 18 -5.67 -6.38 5.84
N VAL A 19 -5.30 -7.30 6.74
CA VAL A 19 -5.66 -8.74 6.63
C VAL A 19 -7.17 -8.99 6.69
N HIS A 20 -7.95 -8.02 7.11
CA HIS A 20 -9.42 -8.07 7.12
C HIS A 20 -10.05 -7.44 5.87
N GLY A 21 -9.24 -6.96 4.91
CA GLY A 21 -9.73 -6.37 3.67
C GLY A 21 -10.18 -4.91 3.79
N HIS A 22 -9.92 -4.26 4.92
CA HIS A 22 -10.29 -2.86 5.17
C HIS A 22 -9.11 -1.92 4.98
N ARG A 23 -9.41 -0.71 4.50
CA ARG A 23 -8.45 0.40 4.56
C ARG A 23 -8.25 0.83 6.01
N PHE A 24 -7.06 1.31 6.33
CA PHE A 24 -6.70 1.68 7.70
C PHE A 24 -5.88 2.98 7.82
N VAL A 25 -5.47 3.57 6.69
CA VAL A 25 -4.66 4.79 6.66
C VAL A 25 -4.86 5.53 5.35
N ASN A 26 -4.59 6.84 5.36
CA ASN A 26 -4.43 7.60 4.14
C ASN A 26 -3.10 7.23 3.46
N GLU A 27 -3.16 6.62 2.27
CA GLU A 27 -1.98 6.10 1.58
C GLU A 27 -1.01 7.19 1.12
N LEU A 28 -1.47 8.45 1.09
CA LEU A 28 -0.66 9.64 0.76
C LEU A 28 -0.15 10.39 2.00
N ALA A 29 -0.44 9.88 3.21
CA ALA A 29 0.11 10.42 4.45
C ALA A 29 1.63 10.25 4.53
N THR A 30 2.23 10.85 5.57
CA THR A 30 3.68 10.79 5.74
C THR A 30 4.15 9.34 5.93
N ARG A 31 5.39 9.05 5.52
CA ARG A 31 6.00 7.70 5.69
C ARG A 31 5.89 7.20 7.13
N LYS A 32 6.07 8.09 8.11
CA LYS A 32 5.98 7.75 9.54
C LYS A 32 4.56 7.30 9.91
N GLU A 33 3.54 8.03 9.47
CA GLU A 33 2.14 7.70 9.76
C GLU A 33 1.74 6.36 9.11
N VAL A 34 2.09 6.17 7.84
CA VAL A 34 1.79 4.92 7.13
C VAL A 34 2.52 3.73 7.76
N SER A 35 3.81 3.85 8.07
CA SER A 35 4.58 2.79 8.73
C SER A 35 4.01 2.45 10.11
N ASN A 36 3.67 3.45 10.92
CA ASN A 36 3.07 3.22 12.23
C ASN A 36 1.70 2.55 12.12
N ALA A 37 0.88 2.96 11.15
CA ALA A 37 -0.43 2.37 10.92
C ALA A 37 -0.32 0.90 10.45
N MET A 38 0.68 0.57 9.62
CA MET A 38 1.00 -0.80 9.22
C MET A 38 1.49 -1.65 10.40
N LEU A 39 2.34 -1.09 11.27
CA LEU A 39 2.82 -1.77 12.48
C LEU A 39 1.69 -2.06 13.49
N ALA A 40 0.65 -1.23 13.49
CA ALA A 40 -0.55 -1.43 14.30
C ALA A 40 -1.53 -2.45 13.72
N GLN A 41 -1.35 -2.87 12.45
CA GLN A 41 -2.22 -3.89 11.86
C GLN A 41 -1.92 -5.29 12.43
N PRO A 42 -2.94 -6.17 12.50
CA PRO A 42 -2.75 -7.56 12.85
C PRO A 42 -1.68 -8.21 11.96
N GLU A 43 -0.85 -9.06 12.56
CA GLU A 43 0.26 -9.75 11.91
C GLU A 43 1.35 -8.84 11.30
N LYS A 44 1.25 -7.51 11.45
CA LYS A 44 2.11 -6.51 10.78
C LYS A 44 2.13 -6.67 9.24
N ARG A 45 1.04 -7.20 8.69
CA ARG A 45 0.87 -7.50 7.27
C ARG A 45 -0.18 -6.59 6.67
N SER A 46 0.05 -6.17 5.44
CA SER A 46 -0.91 -5.40 4.66
C SER A 46 -0.79 -5.76 3.18
N PHE A 47 -1.81 -5.45 2.42
CA PHE A 47 -1.86 -5.66 0.98
C PHE A 47 -1.90 -4.31 0.28
N LEU A 48 -0.93 -4.06 -0.59
CA LEU A 48 -0.96 -2.93 -1.51
C LEU A 48 -1.69 -3.38 -2.78
N VAL A 49 -2.86 -2.80 -3.01
CA VAL A 49 -3.67 -3.05 -4.20
C VAL A 49 -3.55 -1.86 -5.15
N LEU A 50 -3.18 -2.14 -6.39
CA LEU A 50 -3.09 -1.14 -7.46
C LEU A 50 -4.16 -1.42 -8.49
N LEU A 51 -5.05 -0.44 -8.68
CA LEU A 51 -6.05 -0.44 -9.73
C LEU A 51 -5.35 -0.14 -11.06
N GLN A 52 -5.58 -0.94 -12.10
CA GLN A 52 -4.91 -0.75 -13.39
C GLN A 52 -5.46 0.46 -14.15
N THR A 53 -5.03 1.66 -13.75
CA THR A 53 -5.22 2.92 -14.49
C THR A 53 -4.00 3.24 -15.33
N ASP A 54 -4.13 4.17 -16.27
CA ASP A 54 -3.01 4.58 -17.13
C ASP A 54 -1.85 5.17 -16.30
N GLN A 55 -2.17 5.86 -15.20
CA GLN A 55 -1.18 6.37 -14.24
C GLN A 55 -0.43 5.25 -13.53
N VAL A 56 -1.16 4.24 -13.04
CA VAL A 56 -0.55 3.06 -12.40
C VAL A 56 0.29 2.29 -13.41
N GLN A 57 -0.17 2.10 -14.64
CA GLN A 57 0.62 1.42 -15.68
C GLN A 57 1.90 2.19 -16.01
N ALA A 58 1.82 3.51 -16.18
CA ALA A 58 2.99 4.35 -16.40
C ALA A 58 3.98 4.27 -15.22
N ALA A 59 3.49 4.33 -13.99
CA ALA A 59 4.31 4.16 -12.79
C ALA A 59 4.93 2.76 -12.74
N CYS A 60 4.16 1.72 -13.04
CA CYS A 60 4.63 0.34 -13.09
C CYS A 60 5.73 0.15 -14.14
N GLN A 61 5.61 0.74 -15.32
CA GLN A 61 6.64 0.69 -16.35
C GLN A 61 7.90 1.45 -15.92
N ALA A 62 7.75 2.67 -15.40
CA ALA A 62 8.87 3.49 -14.94
C ALA A 62 9.65 2.85 -13.79
N LEU A 63 8.96 2.14 -12.90
CA LEU A 63 9.53 1.46 -11.73
C LEU A 63 9.95 0.01 -12.02
N GLY A 64 9.72 -0.49 -13.24
CA GLY A 64 10.07 -1.84 -13.63
C GLY A 64 9.25 -2.95 -12.95
N LEU A 65 7.97 -2.73 -12.64
CA LEU A 65 7.11 -3.73 -11.98
C LEU A 65 6.94 -5.04 -12.76
N GLY A 66 7.18 -5.04 -14.07
CA GLY A 66 7.24 -6.29 -14.85
C GLY A 66 8.33 -7.25 -14.35
N PHE A 67 9.38 -6.77 -13.69
CA PHE A 67 10.34 -7.62 -12.99
C PHE A 67 9.70 -8.26 -11.75
N TYR A 68 9.00 -7.46 -10.94
CA TYR A 68 8.34 -7.90 -9.70
C TYR A 68 7.22 -8.92 -9.95
N GLU A 69 6.50 -8.80 -11.08
CA GLU A 69 5.56 -9.81 -11.56
C GLU A 69 6.27 -11.12 -11.93
N LYS A 70 7.36 -11.06 -12.72
CA LYS A 70 8.12 -12.25 -13.14
C LYS A 70 8.73 -13.03 -11.97
N ILE A 71 9.12 -12.36 -10.91
CA ILE A 71 9.66 -13.00 -9.70
C ILE A 71 8.57 -13.40 -8.68
N GLY A 72 7.29 -13.20 -9.02
CA GLY A 72 6.14 -13.67 -8.23
C GLY A 72 5.80 -12.82 -7.00
N LEU A 73 6.31 -11.59 -6.90
CA LEU A 73 5.99 -10.67 -5.80
C LEU A 73 4.71 -9.87 -6.03
N VAL A 74 4.30 -9.74 -7.29
CA VAL A 74 3.05 -9.09 -7.68
C VAL A 74 2.12 -10.14 -8.24
N LYS A 75 0.91 -10.23 -7.69
CA LYS A 75 -0.16 -11.07 -8.23
C LYS A 75 -1.13 -10.19 -9.01
N VAL A 76 -1.43 -10.56 -10.25
CA VAL A 76 -2.46 -9.89 -11.06
C VAL A 76 -3.76 -10.66 -10.88
N VAL A 77 -4.80 -10.00 -10.36
CA VAL A 77 -6.12 -10.59 -10.17
C VAL A 77 -7.17 -9.83 -10.99
N PRO A 78 -7.99 -10.49 -11.81
CA PRO A 78 -8.91 -9.80 -12.72
C PRO A 78 -10.15 -9.25 -12.02
N THR A 79 -10.51 -9.77 -10.85
CA THR A 79 -11.78 -9.49 -10.17
C THR A 79 -11.58 -9.27 -8.67
N LEU A 80 -12.56 -8.61 -8.02
CA LEU A 80 -12.61 -8.50 -6.56
C LEU A 80 -12.76 -9.84 -5.87
N GLU A 81 -13.42 -10.81 -6.49
CA GLU A 81 -13.52 -12.18 -5.97
C GLU A 81 -12.13 -12.84 -5.88
N ALA A 82 -11.31 -12.70 -6.93
CA ALA A 82 -9.94 -13.21 -6.91
C ALA A 82 -9.07 -12.44 -5.89
N LEU A 83 -9.30 -11.14 -5.71
CA LEU A 83 -8.66 -10.36 -4.64
C LEU A 83 -9.05 -10.89 -3.25
N ALA A 84 -10.34 -11.14 -3.01
CA ALA A 84 -10.86 -11.69 -1.78
C ALA A 84 -10.20 -13.04 -1.43
N GLN A 85 -10.00 -13.91 -2.43
CA GLN A 85 -9.28 -15.18 -2.24
C GLN A 85 -7.81 -14.97 -1.87
N VAL A 86 -7.13 -13.98 -2.47
CA VAL A 86 -5.73 -13.67 -2.16
C VAL A 86 -5.58 -13.10 -0.75
N VAL A 87 -6.49 -12.22 -0.34
CA VAL A 87 -6.48 -11.58 0.99
C VAL A 87 -7.01 -12.53 2.08
N GLY A 88 -7.90 -13.46 1.71
CA GLY A 88 -8.52 -14.42 2.63
C GLY A 88 -9.78 -13.88 3.32
N VAL A 89 -10.55 -13.01 2.65
CA VAL A 89 -11.72 -12.31 3.22
C VAL A 89 -12.98 -12.53 2.37
N PRO A 90 -14.19 -12.37 2.94
CA PRO A 90 -15.41 -12.41 2.15
C PRO A 90 -15.44 -11.28 1.12
N GLN A 91 -15.90 -11.57 -0.10
CA GLN A 91 -16.00 -10.58 -1.17
C GLN A 91 -16.84 -9.35 -0.77
N SER A 92 -17.90 -9.56 0.01
CA SER A 92 -18.78 -8.49 0.48
C SER A 92 -18.04 -7.39 1.26
N VAL A 93 -16.95 -7.74 1.95
CA VAL A 93 -16.13 -6.76 2.68
C VAL A 93 -15.40 -5.84 1.69
N LEU A 94 -14.81 -6.43 0.65
CA LEU A 94 -14.11 -5.68 -0.38
C LEU A 94 -15.10 -4.86 -1.24
N ASP A 95 -16.27 -5.40 -1.55
CA ASP A 95 -17.29 -4.68 -2.31
C ASP A 95 -17.69 -3.38 -1.59
N ALA A 96 -17.91 -3.44 -0.28
CA ALA A 96 -18.24 -2.25 0.52
C ALA A 96 -17.08 -1.24 0.57
N GLU A 97 -15.85 -1.71 0.76
CA GLU A 97 -14.66 -0.85 0.80
C GLU A 97 -14.39 -0.16 -0.53
N PHE A 98 -14.43 -0.90 -1.65
CA PHE A 98 -14.18 -0.35 -2.97
C PHE A 98 -15.34 0.55 -3.43
N ASP A 99 -16.59 0.26 -3.09
CA ASP A 99 -17.71 1.17 -3.36
C ASP A 99 -17.56 2.51 -2.62
N SER A 100 -17.18 2.46 -1.33
CA SER A 100 -16.87 3.66 -0.55
C SER A 100 -15.71 4.47 -1.17
N TYR A 101 -14.62 3.78 -1.54
CA TYR A 101 -13.46 4.39 -2.19
C TYR A 101 -13.81 5.04 -3.53
N LEU A 102 -14.60 4.36 -4.39
CA LEU A 102 -15.01 4.90 -5.68
C LEU A 102 -15.96 6.09 -5.54
N LYS A 103 -16.85 6.10 -4.53
CA LYS A 103 -17.68 7.27 -4.21
C LYS A 103 -16.83 8.46 -3.81
N ALA A 104 -15.81 8.25 -2.98
CA ALA A 104 -14.86 9.31 -2.62
C ALA A 104 -14.05 9.80 -3.84
N ALA A 105 -13.55 8.88 -4.67
CA ALA A 105 -12.82 9.22 -5.89
C ALA A 105 -13.66 10.01 -6.91
N ARG A 106 -14.98 9.78 -6.96
CA ARG A 106 -15.93 10.54 -7.79
C ARG A 106 -16.38 11.87 -7.16
N GLY A 107 -15.92 12.19 -5.96
CA GLY A 107 -16.34 13.38 -5.22
C GLY A 107 -17.78 13.33 -4.69
N LEU A 108 -18.38 12.13 -4.64
CA LEU A 108 -19.75 11.93 -4.14
C LEU A 108 -19.80 11.81 -2.60
N ALA A 109 -18.67 11.52 -1.96
CA ALA A 109 -18.52 11.42 -0.52
C ALA A 109 -17.12 11.86 -0.09
N ALA A 110 -16.94 12.19 1.20
CA ALA A 110 -15.62 12.41 1.77
C ALA A 110 -14.91 11.06 1.97
N ASP A 111 -13.59 11.03 1.76
CA ASP A 111 -12.77 9.86 2.07
C ASP A 111 -12.70 9.62 3.58
N ALA A 112 -12.85 8.36 4.00
CA ALA A 112 -12.81 7.97 5.41
C ALA A 112 -11.50 8.35 6.12
N PHE A 113 -10.39 8.49 5.37
CA PHE A 113 -9.07 8.82 5.89
C PHE A 113 -8.57 10.19 5.43
N GLY A 114 -9.43 11.00 4.80
CA GLY A 114 -9.08 12.35 4.34
C GLY A 114 -8.15 12.38 3.12
N ARG A 115 -8.10 11.32 2.32
CA ARG A 115 -7.39 11.32 1.04
C ARG A 115 -8.03 12.33 0.08
N THR A 116 -7.21 13.18 -0.52
CA THR A 116 -7.66 14.27 -1.42
C THR A 116 -7.33 14.02 -2.89
N ALA A 117 -6.35 13.17 -3.19
CA ALA A 117 -5.93 12.86 -4.56
C ALA A 117 -6.22 11.40 -4.92
N PHE A 118 -6.94 11.21 -6.02
CA PHE A 118 -7.34 9.91 -6.55
C PHE A 118 -6.88 9.78 -8.00
N ALA A 119 -6.45 8.59 -8.41
CA ALA A 119 -5.89 8.33 -9.74
C ALA A 119 -6.97 8.16 -10.82
N ASN A 120 -7.98 9.04 -10.85
CA ASN A 120 -9.11 9.02 -11.78
C ASN A 120 -9.71 7.61 -12.02
N VAL A 121 -9.87 6.84 -10.95
CA VAL A 121 -10.41 5.49 -11.02
C VAL A 121 -11.93 5.60 -11.20
N THR A 122 -12.42 5.26 -12.38
CA THR A 122 -13.86 5.23 -12.66
C THR A 122 -14.45 3.84 -12.50
N GLU A 123 -13.66 2.78 -12.72
CA GLU A 123 -14.10 1.39 -12.72
C GLU A 123 -13.01 0.44 -12.20
N LEU A 124 -13.43 -0.74 -11.73
CA LEU A 124 -12.53 -1.80 -11.31
C LEU A 124 -11.97 -2.51 -12.54
N ARG A 125 -10.67 -2.36 -12.74
CA ARG A 125 -9.86 -3.08 -13.74
C ARG A 125 -9.04 -4.16 -13.05
N PRO A 126 -8.29 -5.02 -13.77
CA PRO A 126 -7.42 -5.98 -13.11
C PRO A 126 -6.54 -5.29 -12.07
N LEU A 127 -6.34 -5.98 -10.95
CA LEU A 127 -5.75 -5.44 -9.74
C LEU A 127 -4.39 -6.09 -9.56
N PHE A 128 -3.37 -5.29 -9.34
CA PHE A 128 -2.08 -5.81 -8.89
C PHE A 128 -2.08 -5.82 -7.38
N VAL A 129 -1.75 -6.97 -6.80
CA VAL A 129 -1.74 -7.19 -5.35
C VAL A 129 -0.32 -7.52 -4.93
N LEU A 130 0.18 -6.76 -3.97
CA LEU A 130 1.47 -6.97 -3.34
C LEU A 130 1.25 -7.13 -1.84
N GLU A 131 1.82 -8.17 -1.25
CA GLU A 131 1.90 -8.27 0.20
C GLU A 131 3.07 -7.41 0.68
N VAL A 132 2.80 -6.50 1.62
CA VAL A 132 3.75 -5.52 2.11
C VAL A 132 3.79 -5.51 3.64
N GLU A 133 5.00 -5.38 4.17
CA GLU A 133 5.28 -5.21 5.59
C GLU A 133 6.25 -4.03 5.77
N PRO A 134 6.20 -3.31 6.90
CA PRO A 134 7.14 -2.23 7.16
C PRO A 134 8.54 -2.81 7.39
N VAL A 135 9.54 -2.24 6.70
CA VAL A 135 10.95 -2.63 6.83
C VAL A 135 11.80 -1.40 7.11
N VAL A 136 12.78 -1.54 8.00
CA VAL A 136 13.78 -0.50 8.25
C VAL A 136 14.61 -0.28 7.00
N HIS A 137 14.47 0.90 6.38
CA HIS A 137 15.19 1.25 5.16
C HIS A 137 16.41 2.14 5.40
N TYR A 138 16.35 3.04 6.38
CA TYR A 138 17.42 4.01 6.64
C TYR A 138 17.41 4.47 8.11
N CYS A 139 18.58 4.47 8.76
CA CYS A 139 18.76 5.05 10.09
C CYS A 139 19.47 6.40 9.93
N MET A 140 18.74 7.50 10.19
CA MET A 140 19.28 8.88 10.14
C MET A 140 20.27 9.19 11.29
N GLY A 141 20.56 8.24 12.18
CA GLY A 141 21.42 8.46 13.35
C GLY A 141 22.89 8.57 13.01
N ALA A 142 23.46 9.76 13.15
CA ALA A 142 24.90 9.98 13.17
C ALA A 142 25.45 9.83 14.61
N LEU A 143 26.71 9.40 14.72
CA LEU A 143 27.50 9.54 15.94
C LEU A 143 27.65 11.05 16.23
N LYS A 144 27.20 11.48 17.41
CA LYS A 144 27.51 12.82 17.92
C LYS A 144 28.99 12.87 18.24
N ASP A 145 29.76 13.58 17.45
CA ASP A 145 31.21 13.67 17.63
C ASP A 145 31.54 14.48 18.89
N THR A 146 31.85 13.76 19.96
CA THR A 146 32.84 14.18 20.95
C THR A 146 33.40 12.90 21.54
N LYS A 147 34.57 12.46 21.05
CA LYS A 147 35.42 11.34 21.51
C LYS A 147 34.75 10.34 22.48
N SER A 148 34.59 9.10 22.00
CA SER A 148 34.11 7.89 22.69
C SER A 148 32.59 7.70 22.74
N VAL A 149 32.08 6.74 21.97
CA VAL A 149 30.65 6.37 21.98
C VAL A 149 30.48 4.87 22.19
N SER A 150 29.80 4.55 23.29
CA SER A 150 29.10 3.28 23.49
C SER A 150 27.70 3.39 22.90
N ARG A 151 27.29 2.39 22.11
CA ARG A 151 25.99 2.36 21.40
C ARG A 151 24.87 1.87 22.31
N TYR A 152 23.70 2.49 22.21
CA TYR A 152 22.41 1.84 22.48
C TYR A 152 21.44 2.20 21.35
N CYS A 153 20.93 1.16 20.69
CA CYS A 153 19.81 1.25 19.75
C CYS A 153 18.57 0.93 20.57
N SER A 154 17.59 1.83 20.64
CA SER A 154 16.29 1.52 21.24
C SER A 154 15.30 1.23 20.13
N ASP A 155 14.80 0.00 20.14
CA ASP A 155 13.82 -0.55 19.21
C ASP A 155 12.50 0.22 19.28
N VAL A 156 11.96 0.62 18.12
CA VAL A 156 10.55 1.02 17.92
C VAL A 156 10.05 0.39 16.64
#